data_AF-A0A8J5ZFE2-F1
#
_entry.id   AF-A0A8J5ZFE2-F1
#
_cell.length_a   1.000
_cell.length_b   1.000
_cell.length_c   1.000
_cell.angle_alpha   90.00
_cell.angle_beta   90.00
_cell.angle_gamma   90.00
#
_symmetry.space_group_name_H-M   'P 1'
#
loop_
_entity.id
_entity.type
_entity.pdbx_description
1 polymer ?
#
loop_
_entity_poly.entity_id
_entity_poly.type
_entity_poly.pdbx_seq_one_letter_code
_entity_poly.pdbx_strand_id
1 'polypeptide(L)'
;EKPDCSKARCEVQFSPRCPEDSILIEGYAPPGECCPLPSRCVCDPAGCLRKVCQPGYLNILVSKASGKPGECCDLYECKPVFSVDCSTVECPSVQQAVCPLDSYETQVRLTADGCCTLPT
;
A
#
# COMPACT_ATOMS: atom_id res chain seq x y z
N GLU A 1 43.99 12.66 -1.76
CA GLU A 1 45.06 11.67 -1.54
C GLU A 1 44.43 10.30 -1.42
N LYS A 2 44.96 9.26 -2.09
CA LYS A 2 44.38 7.90 -2.06
C LYS A 2 45.12 7.11 -0.97
N PRO A 3 44.42 6.48 0.00
CA PRO A 3 45.07 5.79 1.12
C PRO A 3 45.87 4.58 0.66
N ASP A 4 46.96 4.25 1.36
CA ASP A 4 47.71 3.00 1.13
C ASP A 4 46.97 1.81 1.75
N CYS A 5 46.44 0.93 0.90
CA CYS A 5 45.61 -0.21 1.32
C CYS A 5 46.34 -1.56 1.29
N SER A 6 47.66 -1.54 1.16
CA SER A 6 48.48 -2.74 0.92
C SER A 6 48.44 -3.77 2.06
N LYS A 7 48.11 -3.35 3.28
CA LYS A 7 47.97 -4.22 4.48
C LYS A 7 46.53 -4.37 4.96
N ALA A 8 45.55 -3.78 4.28
CA ALA A 8 44.17 -3.82 4.70
C ALA A 8 43.59 -5.23 4.52
N ARG A 9 42.93 -5.74 5.56
CA ARG A 9 42.12 -6.96 5.52
C ARG A 9 40.69 -6.58 5.86
N CYS A 10 39.81 -6.65 4.87
CA CYS A 10 38.41 -6.29 5.03
C CYS A 10 37.57 -7.52 5.39
N GLU A 11 36.56 -7.29 6.23
CA GLU A 11 35.57 -8.31 6.53
C GLU A 11 34.67 -8.53 5.31
N VAL A 12 34.50 -9.79 4.93
CA VAL A 12 33.63 -10.15 3.80
C VAL A 12 32.21 -10.26 4.33
N GLN A 13 31.38 -9.27 4.01
CA GLN A 13 29.94 -9.33 4.24
C GLN A 13 29.20 -9.52 2.92
N PHE A 14 28.26 -10.45 2.91
CA PHE A 14 27.39 -10.68 1.75
C PHE A 14 26.28 -9.63 1.70
N SER A 15 25.95 -9.19 0.48
CA SER A 15 24.82 -8.27 0.28
C SER A 15 23.51 -8.92 0.74
N PRO A 16 22.71 -8.24 1.57
CA PRO A 16 21.42 -8.76 2.01
C PRO A 16 20.41 -8.79 0.86
N ARG A 17 19.37 -9.62 1.01
CA ARG A 17 18.18 -9.59 0.14
C ARG A 17 17.19 -8.60 0.75
N CYS A 18 16.84 -7.56 -0.01
CA CYS A 18 15.89 -6.55 0.45
C CYS A 18 14.44 -6.98 0.18
N PRO A 19 13.50 -6.61 1.07
CA PRO A 19 12.07 -6.77 0.83
C PRO A 19 11.59 -5.88 -0.33
N GLU A 20 10.39 -6.16 -0.86
CA GLU A 20 9.85 -5.46 -2.05
C GLU A 20 9.65 -3.96 -1.87
N ASP A 21 9.47 -3.51 -0.62
CA ASP A 21 9.30 -2.11 -0.25
C ASP A 21 10.64 -1.37 -0.07
N SER A 22 11.75 -2.00 -0.41
CA SER A 22 13.10 -1.55 -0.12
C SER A 22 14.06 -1.81 -1.26
N ILE A 23 15.06 -0.94 -1.41
CA ILE A 23 16.13 -1.08 -2.39
C ILE A 23 17.46 -1.39 -1.71
N LEU A 24 18.29 -2.18 -2.39
CA LEU A 24 19.66 -2.47 -1.97
C LEU A 24 20.55 -1.27 -2.33
N ILE A 25 21.16 -0.66 -1.32
CA ILE A 25 22.24 0.29 -1.49
C ILE A 25 23.55 -0.46 -1.28
N GLU A 26 24.36 -0.53 -2.35
CA GLU A 26 25.67 -1.16 -2.27
C GLU A 26 26.60 -0.40 -1.34
N GLY A 27 27.42 -1.16 -0.64
CA GLY A 27 28.53 -0.66 0.14
C GLY A 27 29.51 0.18 -0.70
N TYR A 28 30.01 1.27 -0.13
CA TYR A 28 31.07 2.07 -0.75
C TYR A 28 32.21 2.28 0.24
N ALA A 29 33.43 2.48 -0.29
CA ALA A 29 34.58 2.87 0.51
C ALA A 29 34.70 4.41 0.53
N PRO A 30 34.52 5.07 1.69
CA PRO A 30 34.70 6.52 1.78
C PRO A 30 36.18 6.92 1.54
N PRO A 31 36.44 8.18 1.15
CA PRO A 31 37.80 8.66 0.92
C PRO A 31 38.68 8.50 2.18
N GLY A 32 39.85 7.86 2.02
CA GLY A 32 40.77 7.61 3.14
C GLY A 32 40.57 6.26 3.83
N GLU A 33 39.49 5.54 3.53
CA GLU A 33 39.28 4.17 3.99
C GLU A 33 39.53 3.15 2.88
N CYS A 34 40.01 1.97 3.27
CA CYS A 34 40.34 0.89 2.36
C CYS A 34 39.23 -0.16 2.22
N CYS A 35 38.37 -0.26 3.23
CA CYS A 35 37.31 -1.25 3.26
C CYS A 35 35.96 -0.62 2.87
N PRO A 36 35.17 -1.28 2.02
CA PRO A 36 33.83 -0.81 1.74
C PRO A 36 32.96 -0.98 2.98
N LEU A 37 32.07 -0.01 3.20
CA LEU A 37 30.97 -0.16 4.13
C LEU A 37 30.06 -1.31 3.66
N PRO A 38 29.33 -1.99 4.57
CA PRO A 38 28.42 -3.05 4.17
C PRO A 38 27.21 -2.50 3.39
N SER A 39 26.74 -3.28 2.42
CA SER A 39 25.49 -3.01 1.70
C SER A 39 24.30 -3.05 2.66
N ARG A 40 23.32 -2.17 2.45
CA ARG A 40 22.13 -2.06 3.32
C ARG A 40 20.86 -1.86 2.53
N CYS A 41 19.74 -2.29 3.10
CA CYS A 41 18.42 -1.99 2.55
C CYS A 41 17.95 -0.62 3.03
N VAL A 42 17.35 0.14 2.13
CA VAL A 42 16.73 1.44 2.43
C VAL A 42 15.32 1.42 1.85
N CYS A 43 14.39 2.06 2.55
CA CYS A 43 13.01 2.16 2.08
C CYS A 43 12.91 2.80 0.70
N ASP A 44 12.07 2.20 -0.14
CA ASP A 44 11.66 2.75 -1.42
C ASP A 44 10.15 3.06 -1.40
N PRO A 45 9.77 4.32 -1.13
CA PRO A 45 8.36 4.73 -1.14
C PRO A 45 7.66 4.51 -2.48
N ALA A 46 8.41 4.46 -3.59
CA ALA A 46 7.83 4.19 -4.91
C ALA A 46 7.39 2.73 -5.07
N GLY A 47 7.99 1.82 -4.30
CA GLY A 47 7.60 0.40 -4.23
C GLY A 47 6.32 0.14 -3.43
N CYS A 48 5.76 1.14 -2.74
CA CYS A 48 4.57 0.96 -1.94
C CYS A 48 3.33 0.68 -2.79
N LEU A 49 2.87 -0.58 -2.76
CA LEU A 49 1.68 -1.00 -3.48
C LEU A 49 0.42 -0.40 -2.88
N ARG A 50 -0.28 0.46 -3.63
CA ARG A 50 -1.60 0.95 -3.24
C ARG A 50 -2.65 -0.10 -3.55
N LYS A 51 -3.06 -0.87 -2.54
CA LYS A 51 -4.18 -1.82 -2.66
C LYS A 51 -5.47 -1.05 -2.95
N VAL A 52 -6.15 -1.39 -4.03
CA VAL A 52 -7.49 -0.88 -4.34
C VAL A 52 -8.49 -1.95 -3.93
N CYS A 53 -9.42 -1.61 -3.05
CA CYS A 53 -10.49 -2.52 -2.68
C CYS A 53 -11.55 -2.62 -3.78
N GLN A 54 -12.19 -3.78 -3.85
CA GLN A 54 -13.39 -3.95 -4.67
C GLN A 54 -14.52 -3.04 -4.17
N PRO A 55 -15.49 -2.67 -5.03
CA PRO A 55 -16.70 -1.97 -4.60
C PRO A 55 -17.38 -2.68 -3.42
N GLY A 56 -17.84 -1.93 -2.43
CA GLY A 56 -18.44 -2.48 -1.19
C GLY A 56 -17.44 -2.80 -0.06
N TYR A 57 -16.15 -2.53 -0.27
CA TYR A 57 -15.10 -2.65 0.74
C TYR A 57 -14.31 -1.34 0.86
N LEU A 58 -13.92 -0.97 2.08
CA LEU A 58 -13.07 0.19 2.37
C LEU A 58 -11.67 -0.27 2.78
N ASN A 59 -10.66 0.49 2.33
CA ASN A 59 -9.29 0.35 2.80
C ASN A 59 -9.15 0.93 4.21
N ILE A 60 -8.90 0.08 5.19
CA ILE A 60 -8.67 0.46 6.59
C ILE A 60 -7.18 0.30 6.89
N LEU A 61 -6.58 1.32 7.52
CA LEU A 61 -5.19 1.26 7.96
C LEU A 61 -5.06 0.27 9.12
N VAL A 62 -4.27 -0.79 8.91
CA VAL A 62 -4.01 -1.84 9.91
C VAL A 62 -2.65 -1.66 10.57
N SER A 63 -1.65 -1.22 9.81
CA SER A 63 -0.34 -0.89 10.35
C SER A 63 0.22 0.35 9.68
N LYS A 64 0.80 1.24 10.49
CA LYS A 64 1.48 2.43 10.00
C LYS A 64 2.93 2.08 9.67
N ALA A 65 3.44 2.63 8.58
CA ALA A 65 4.84 2.51 8.19
C ALA A 65 5.76 2.94 9.34
N SER A 66 6.75 2.09 9.64
CA SER A 66 7.80 2.41 10.63
C SER A 66 9.01 3.08 9.98
N GLY A 67 9.10 3.04 8.65
CA GLY A 67 10.24 3.57 7.89
C GLY A 67 11.48 2.68 7.95
N LYS A 68 11.31 1.42 8.39
CA LYS A 68 12.35 0.38 8.34
C LYS A 68 12.12 -0.51 7.13
N PRO A 69 13.18 -1.06 6.51
CA PRO A 69 13.03 -2.04 5.43
C PRO A 69 12.11 -3.20 5.82
N GLY A 70 11.07 -3.46 5.02
CA GLY A 70 10.02 -4.43 5.29
C GLY A 70 8.77 -3.86 5.97
N GLU A 71 8.84 -2.62 6.44
CA GLU A 71 7.76 -1.84 7.06
C GLU A 71 7.76 -0.39 6.55
N CYS A 72 8.20 -0.17 5.31
CA CYS A 72 8.32 1.15 4.69
C CYS A 72 6.96 1.73 4.28
N CYS A 73 5.96 0.87 4.13
CA CYS A 73 4.64 1.23 3.62
C CYS A 73 3.55 1.01 4.67
N ASP A 74 2.53 1.86 4.65
CA ASP A 74 1.30 1.65 5.40
C ASP A 74 0.60 0.37 4.90
N LEU A 75 0.16 -0.48 5.82
CA LEU A 75 -0.59 -1.69 5.50
C LEU A 75 -2.07 -1.41 5.62
N TYR A 76 -2.79 -1.64 4.51
CA TYR A 76 -4.23 -1.50 4.43
C TYR A 76 -4.89 -2.87 4.25
N GLU A 77 -6.01 -3.08 4.93
CA GLU A 77 -6.91 -4.20 4.68
C GLU A 77 -8.26 -3.71 4.15
N CYS A 78 -8.80 -4.45 3.19
CA CYS A 78 -10.16 -4.25 2.71
C CYS A 78 -11.14 -4.84 3.72
N LYS A 79 -11.92 -3.99 4.38
CA LYS A 79 -13.04 -4.41 5.24
C LYS A 79 -14.37 -4.10 4.54
N PRO A 80 -15.37 -5.00 4.64
CA PRO A 80 -16.67 -4.73 4.07
C PRO A 80 -17.29 -3.51 4.74
N VAL A 81 -17.92 -2.64 3.96
CA VAL A 81 -18.60 -1.44 4.48
C VAL A 81 -19.95 -1.80 5.12
N PHE A 82 -20.42 -3.03 4.94
CA PHE A 82 -21.64 -3.58 5.52
C PHE A 82 -21.52 -3.89 7.03
N SER A 83 -20.81 -3.05 7.79
CA SER A 83 -20.90 -3.05 9.25
C SER A 83 -22.02 -2.12 9.76
N VAL A 84 -22.93 -1.71 8.89
CA VAL A 84 -24.21 -1.14 9.29
C VAL A 84 -25.19 -2.29 9.37
N ASP A 85 -25.74 -2.51 10.56
CA ASP A 85 -26.83 -3.45 10.75
C ASP A 85 -28.09 -2.85 10.11
N CYS A 86 -28.26 -3.09 8.81
CA CYS A 86 -29.42 -2.61 8.06
C CYS A 86 -30.68 -3.45 8.35
N SER A 87 -30.65 -4.39 9.31
CA SER A 87 -31.80 -5.25 9.63
C SER A 87 -33.02 -4.46 10.11
N THR A 88 -32.81 -3.25 10.65
CA THR A 88 -33.87 -2.33 11.09
C THR A 88 -34.17 -1.23 10.08
N VAL A 89 -33.50 -1.19 8.92
CA VAL A 89 -33.67 -0.11 7.93
C VAL A 89 -34.67 -0.55 6.87
N GLU A 90 -35.83 0.09 6.84
CA GLU A 90 -36.79 -0.04 5.75
C GLU A 90 -36.41 0.88 4.60
N CYS A 91 -35.87 0.31 3.53
CA CYS A 91 -35.58 1.07 2.33
C CYS A 91 -36.85 1.35 1.51
N PRO A 92 -37.00 2.56 0.95
CA PRO A 92 -38.08 2.83 0.03
C PRO A 92 -37.96 1.91 -1.18
N SER A 93 -39.07 1.29 -1.58
CA SER A 93 -39.10 0.43 -2.76
C SER A 93 -38.73 1.25 -3.99
N VAL A 94 -37.52 1.05 -4.51
CA VAL A 94 -37.15 1.54 -5.83
C VAL A 94 -38.01 0.75 -6.80
N GLN A 95 -39.04 1.37 -7.36
CA GLN A 95 -39.75 0.77 -8.48
C GLN A 95 -38.71 0.63 -9.59
N GLN A 96 -38.31 -0.61 -9.88
CA GLN A 96 -37.51 -0.92 -11.06
C GLN A 96 -38.30 -0.40 -12.26
N ALA A 97 -37.93 0.80 -12.71
CA ALA A 97 -38.50 1.36 -13.91
C ALA A 97 -38.00 0.47 -15.04
N VAL A 98 -38.90 -0.22 -15.72
CA VAL A 98 -38.58 -0.87 -16.99
C VAL A 98 -38.25 0.27 -17.94
N CYS A 99 -36.96 0.49 -18.17
CA CYS A 99 -36.51 1.48 -19.13
C CYS A 99 -36.97 1.04 -20.53
N PRO A 100 -37.46 1.97 -21.37
CA PRO A 100 -37.70 1.68 -22.78
C PRO A 100 -36.40 1.28 -23.48
N LEU A 101 -36.51 0.67 -24.67
CA LEU A 101 -35.41 0.00 -25.38
C LEU A 101 -34.20 0.92 -25.69
N ASP A 102 -34.41 2.24 -25.66
CA ASP A 102 -33.43 3.29 -25.93
C ASP A 102 -32.87 3.96 -24.66
N SER A 103 -33.28 3.51 -23.47
CA SER A 103 -32.91 4.11 -22.19
C SER A 103 -32.15 3.12 -21.31
N TYR A 104 -31.30 3.65 -20.43
CA TYR A 104 -30.54 2.87 -19.46
C TYR A 104 -30.73 3.44 -18.05
N GLU A 105 -30.60 2.58 -17.04
CA GLU A 105 -30.66 2.99 -15.63
C GLU A 105 -29.46 3.87 -15.29
N THR A 106 -29.72 5.06 -14.75
CA THR A 106 -28.66 6.00 -14.36
C THR A 106 -27.94 5.53 -13.10
N GLN A 107 -26.79 6.12 -12.80
CA GLN A 107 -26.02 5.78 -11.59
C GLN A 107 -26.86 5.99 -10.33
N VAL A 108 -26.92 4.98 -9.49
CA VAL A 108 -27.64 5.02 -8.22
C VAL A 108 -26.74 5.61 -7.14
N ARG A 109 -27.29 6.44 -6.26
CA ARG A 109 -26.56 7.01 -5.11
C ARG A 109 -26.88 6.22 -3.83
N LEU A 110 -25.86 6.00 -3.02
CA LEU A 110 -26.05 5.46 -1.67
C LEU A 110 -26.53 6.58 -0.74
N THR A 111 -27.45 6.22 0.15
CA THR A 111 -27.82 7.03 1.32
C THR A 111 -26.62 7.21 2.25
N ALA A 112 -26.67 8.23 3.12
CA ALA A 112 -25.53 8.58 3.98
C ALA A 112 -25.16 7.48 4.99
N ASP A 113 -26.15 6.68 5.37
CA ASP A 113 -26.08 5.46 6.18
C ASP A 113 -25.64 4.22 5.38
N GLY A 114 -25.63 4.29 4.04
CA GLY A 114 -25.17 3.22 3.17
C GLY A 114 -26.10 2.00 3.09
N CYS A 115 -27.27 2.02 3.74
CA CYS A 115 -28.20 0.90 3.74
C CYS A 115 -29.13 0.88 2.52
N CYS A 116 -29.46 2.04 1.96
CA CYS A 116 -30.39 2.14 0.84
C CYS A 116 -29.76 2.78 -0.39
N THR A 117 -30.16 2.29 -1.56
CA THR A 117 -29.80 2.83 -2.88
C THR A 117 -30.95 3.68 -3.41
N LEU A 118 -30.70 4.95 -3.72
CA LEU A 118 -31.69 5.89 -4.25
C LEU A 118 -31.35 6.28 -5.69
N PRO A 119 -32.35 6.33 -6.60
CA PRO A 119 -32.14 6.88 -7.92
C PRO A 119 -31.67 8.34 -7.82
N THR A 120 -30.74 8.72 -8.69
CA THR A 120 -30.20 10.10 -8.74
C THR A 120 -31.11 11.03 -9.54
#